data_AF-A0A534LVA7-F1
#
_entry.id   AF-A0A534LVA7-F1
#
_cell.length_a   1.000
_cell.length_b   1.000
_cell.length_c   1.000
_cell.angle_alpha   90.00
_cell.angle_beta   90.00
_cell.angle_gamma   90.00
#
_symmetry.space_group_name_H-M   'P 1'
#
loop_
_entity.id
_entity.type
_entity.pdbx_description
1 polymer ?
#
loop_
_entity_poly.entity_id
_entity_poly.type
_entity_poly.pdbx_seq_one_letter_code
_entity_poly.pdbx_strand_id
1 'polypeptide(L)'
;MDGRLRALAIRSAFLFLLSLVLVAGFWYHREFYQIGFTNLLVIGGFVTFLVIWAARLAMTGELPRGRASGELTFTLDEGDRLLKRVARAVVRPTEGLKAPGIGRVVRAKYETGTEFARLLIEDARRIFGGDLTDEDAREAGYRSASDLRKAEASRWRGRPDEILTILRIRVLGGSR
;
A
#
# COMPACT_ATOMS: atom_id res chain seq x y z
N MET A 1 -11.16 -7.15 -8.95
CA MET A 1 -11.50 -5.76 -9.37
C MET A 1 -12.36 -5.03 -8.33
N ASP A 2 -12.54 -5.62 -7.15
CA ASP A 2 -13.56 -5.20 -6.17
C ASP A 2 -13.07 -4.09 -5.23
N GLY A 3 -11.76 -3.95 -5.05
CA GLY A 3 -11.18 -2.92 -4.16
C GLY A 3 -11.41 -1.49 -4.65
N ARG A 4 -11.33 -1.26 -5.98
CA ARG A 4 -11.59 0.06 -6.57
C ARG A 4 -13.08 0.42 -6.52
N LEU A 5 -13.97 -0.53 -6.81
CA LEU A 5 -15.41 -0.35 -6.70
C LEU A 5 -15.84 -0.10 -5.26
N ARG A 6 -15.25 -0.82 -4.28
CA ARG A 6 -15.54 -0.61 -2.85
C ARG A 6 -15.04 0.75 -2.36
N ALA A 7 -13.87 1.19 -2.80
CA ALA A 7 -13.36 2.52 -2.47
C ALA A 7 -14.22 3.64 -3.10
N LEU A 8 -14.67 3.47 -4.35
CA LEU A 8 -15.60 4.38 -5.01
C LEU A 8 -16.96 4.39 -4.31
N ALA A 9 -17.49 3.23 -3.93
CA ALA A 9 -18.77 3.12 -3.23
C ALA A 9 -18.72 3.78 -1.85
N ILE A 10 -17.65 3.58 -1.07
CA ILE A 10 -17.46 4.24 0.23
C ILE A 10 -17.36 5.77 0.03
N ARG A 11 -16.61 6.21 -0.99
CA ARG A 11 -16.48 7.64 -1.31
C ARG A 11 -17.83 8.26 -1.69
N SER A 12 -18.59 7.59 -2.56
CA SER A 12 -19.90 8.06 -3.01
C SER A 12 -20.94 8.05 -1.88
N ALA A 13 -20.98 7.00 -1.07
CA ALA A 13 -21.87 6.91 0.09
C ALA A 13 -21.57 8.00 1.12
N PHE A 14 -20.29 8.30 1.34
CA PHE A 14 -19.87 9.36 2.26
C PHE A 14 -20.21 10.76 1.73
N LEU A 15 -19.96 11.04 0.44
CA LEU A 15 -20.37 12.30 -0.20
C LEU A 15 -21.88 12.48 -0.19
N PHE A 16 -22.62 11.38 -0.37
CA PHE A 16 -24.07 11.37 -0.29
C PHE A 16 -24.56 11.69 1.14
N LEU A 17 -23.99 11.07 2.17
CA LEU A 17 -24.28 11.41 3.57
C LEU A 17 -23.95 12.87 3.89
N LEU A 18 -22.82 13.38 3.43
CA LEU A 18 -22.44 14.78 3.59
C LEU A 18 -23.48 15.71 2.93
N SER A 19 -23.93 15.38 1.72
CA SER A 19 -24.98 16.10 1.02
C SER A 19 -26.31 16.06 1.78
N LEU A 20 -26.67 14.91 2.34
CA LEU A 20 -27.93 14.72 3.07
C LEU A 20 -27.95 15.53 4.37
N VAL A 21 -26.80 15.59 5.07
CA VAL A 21 -26.61 16.44 6.25
C VAL A 21 -26.66 17.93 5.89
N LEU A 22 -26.06 18.34 4.78
CA LEU A 22 -26.15 19.71 4.29
C LEU A 22 -27.60 20.09 3.96
N VAL A 23 -28.31 19.26 3.19
CA VAL A 23 -29.71 19.50 2.82
C VAL A 23 -30.61 19.53 4.06
N ALA A 24 -30.44 18.62 5.01
CA ALA A 24 -31.18 18.64 6.27
C ALA A 24 -30.86 19.90 7.09
N GLY A 25 -29.60 20.33 7.12
CA GLY A 25 -29.16 21.59 7.75
C GLY A 25 -29.84 22.82 7.15
N PHE A 26 -29.98 22.86 5.82
CA PHE A 26 -30.69 23.94 5.12
C PHE A 26 -32.21 23.88 5.31
N TRP A 27 -32.81 22.68 5.30
CA TRP A 27 -34.24 22.50 5.48
C TRP A 27 -34.70 22.97 6.87
N TYR A 28 -33.90 22.66 7.89
CA TYR A 28 -34.16 23.04 9.29
C TYR A 28 -33.54 24.40 9.68
N HIS A 29 -32.98 25.15 8.74
CA HIS A 29 -32.28 26.42 8.98
C HIS A 29 -33.12 27.44 9.76
N ARG A 30 -34.45 27.41 9.61
CA ARG A 30 -35.39 28.29 10.32
C ARG A 30 -35.57 27.91 11.80
N GLU A 31 -35.47 26.62 12.13
CA GLU A 31 -35.61 26.09 13.49
C GLU A 31 -34.28 26.14 14.26
N PHE A 32 -33.13 26.10 13.57
CA PHE A 32 -31.81 26.16 14.20
C PHE A 32 -31.55 27.42 15.03
N TYR A 33 -32.11 28.57 14.64
CA TYR A 33 -32.00 29.80 15.42
C TYR A 33 -32.86 29.80 16.70
N GLN A 34 -33.86 28.92 16.78
CA GLN A 34 -34.72 28.77 17.97
C GLN A 34 -34.21 27.73 18.96
N ILE A 35 -33.46 26.73 18.47
CA ILE A 35 -33.03 25.55 19.25
C ILE A 35 -31.82 25.85 20.18
N GLY A 36 -31.29 27.07 20.17
CA GLY A 36 -30.25 27.57 21.09
C GLY A 36 -28.82 27.28 20.62
N PHE A 37 -27.88 28.14 21.04
CA PHE A 37 -26.48 28.16 20.59
C PHE A 37 -25.75 26.81 20.74
N THR A 38 -26.05 26.07 21.81
CA THR A 38 -25.44 24.76 22.09
C THR A 38 -25.69 23.74 20.98
N ASN A 39 -26.91 23.67 20.48
CA ASN A 39 -27.27 22.72 19.44
C ASN A 39 -26.66 23.10 18.08
N LEU A 40 -26.58 24.41 17.80
CA LEU A 40 -25.87 24.93 16.63
C LEU A 40 -24.37 24.58 16.69
N LEU A 41 -23.76 24.72 17.88
CA LEU A 41 -22.36 24.38 18.10
C LEU A 41 -22.10 22.87 17.93
N VAL A 42 -22.99 22.02 18.45
CA VAL A 42 -22.87 20.56 18.33
C VAL A 42 -22.98 20.13 16.87
N ILE A 43 -23.97 20.64 16.14
CA ILE A 43 -24.22 20.23 14.75
C ILE A 43 -23.17 20.83 13.81
N GLY A 44 -22.87 22.12 13.94
CA GLY A 44 -21.81 22.78 13.18
C GLY A 44 -20.43 22.19 13.47
N GLY A 45 -20.15 21.89 14.73
CA GLY A 45 -18.93 21.22 15.17
C GLY A 45 -18.81 19.79 14.63
N PHE A 46 -19.91 19.03 14.63
CA PHE A 46 -19.94 17.68 14.06
C PHE A 46 -19.75 17.67 12.54
N VAL A 47 -20.38 18.58 11.81
CA VAL A 47 -20.18 18.74 10.36
C VAL A 47 -18.73 19.13 10.06
N THR A 48 -18.20 20.11 10.78
CA THR A 48 -16.80 20.55 10.62
C THR A 48 -15.83 19.42 10.94
N PHE A 49 -16.10 18.63 11.98
CA PHE A 49 -15.35 17.44 12.32
C PHE A 49 -15.38 16.41 11.19
N LEU A 50 -16.55 16.12 10.60
CA LEU A 50 -16.67 15.20 9.47
C LEU A 50 -15.89 15.69 8.24
N VAL A 51 -15.92 17.00 7.96
CA VAL A 51 -15.16 17.59 6.84
C VAL A 51 -13.66 17.49 7.09
N ILE A 52 -13.18 17.87 8.28
CA ILE A 52 -11.76 17.75 8.64
C ILE A 52 -11.34 16.28 8.65
N TRP A 53 -12.18 15.38 9.15
CA TRP A 53 -11.92 13.95 9.15
C TRP A 53 -11.85 13.39 7.73
N ALA A 54 -12.73 13.83 6.83
CA ALA A 54 -12.72 13.44 5.42
C ALA A 54 -11.52 14.02 4.66
N ALA A 55 -11.19 15.29 4.90
CA ALA A 55 -10.00 15.93 4.36
C ALA A 55 -8.73 15.23 4.87
N ARG A 56 -8.69 14.86 6.16
CA ARG A 56 -7.61 14.08 6.75
C ARG A 56 -7.53 12.69 6.11
N LEU A 57 -8.65 11.99 5.95
CA LEU A 57 -8.71 10.68 5.29
C LEU A 57 -8.24 10.74 3.82
N ALA A 58 -8.54 11.84 3.12
CA ALA A 58 -8.09 12.08 1.75
C ALA A 58 -6.61 12.50 1.68
N MET A 59 -6.15 13.37 2.59
CA MET A 59 -4.79 13.91 2.64
C MET A 59 -3.76 12.93 3.19
N THR A 60 -4.13 12.08 4.17
CA THR A 60 -3.19 11.06 4.63
C THR A 60 -2.90 10.03 3.56
N GLY A 61 -3.73 9.85 2.52
CA GLY A 61 -3.51 8.83 1.48
C GLY A 61 -3.45 7.39 2.04
N GLU A 62 -3.65 7.27 3.35
CA GLU A 62 -3.81 6.10 4.17
C GLU A 62 -5.28 5.76 4.13
N LEU A 63 -5.75 5.36 2.94
CA LEU A 63 -6.79 4.34 2.88
C LEU A 63 -6.46 3.31 3.97
N PRO A 64 -7.44 2.79 4.72
CA PRO A 64 -7.25 1.68 5.64
C PRO A 64 -6.87 0.45 4.81
N ARG A 65 -5.62 0.46 4.32
CA ARG A 65 -5.02 -0.53 3.48
C ARG A 65 -4.79 -1.70 4.40
N GLY A 66 -5.53 -2.76 4.09
CA GLY A 66 -5.89 -3.82 5.02
C GLY A 66 -4.74 -4.31 5.88
N ARG A 67 -5.12 -4.82 7.06
CA ARG A 67 -4.29 -5.59 7.99
C ARG A 67 -3.17 -6.29 7.21
N ALA A 68 -1.92 -5.92 7.48
CA ALA A 68 -0.77 -6.42 6.73
C ALA A 68 -0.85 -7.94 6.64
N SER A 69 -0.93 -8.46 5.43
CA SER A 69 -1.22 -9.86 5.16
C SER A 69 0.09 -10.58 4.84
N GLY A 70 1.06 -10.48 5.74
CA GLY A 70 2.37 -11.11 5.60
C GLY A 70 3.54 -10.15 5.80
N GLU A 71 4.73 -10.76 5.82
CA GLU A 71 6.00 -10.09 6.07
C GLU A 71 7.00 -10.53 5.00
N LEU A 72 7.77 -9.59 4.48
CA LEU A 72 8.90 -9.83 3.57
C LEU A 72 10.17 -9.33 4.24
N THR A 73 11.17 -10.19 4.31
CA THR A 73 12.50 -9.87 4.83
C THR A 73 13.42 -9.41 3.70
N PHE A 74 14.18 -8.36 3.98
CA PHE A 74 15.11 -7.70 3.07
C PHE A 74 16.47 -7.55 3.72
N THR A 75 17.52 -7.60 2.91
CA THR A 75 18.85 -7.18 3.38
C THR A 75 18.87 -5.66 3.57
N LEU A 76 19.89 -5.16 4.25
CA LEU A 76 20.06 -3.72 4.45
C LEU A 76 20.20 -2.98 3.12
N ASP A 77 20.97 -3.54 2.18
CA ASP A 77 21.19 -2.98 0.84
C ASP A 77 19.91 -2.99 -0.02
N GLU A 78 19.13 -4.07 0.02
CA GLU A 78 17.85 -4.14 -0.68
C GLU A 78 16.85 -3.13 -0.13
N GLY A 79 16.75 -3.02 1.20
CA GLY A 79 15.85 -2.08 1.86
C GLY A 79 16.21 -0.63 1.54
N ASP A 80 17.49 -0.28 1.51
CA ASP A 80 17.95 1.06 1.12
C ASP A 80 17.64 1.36 -0.36
N ARG A 81 17.84 0.40 -1.28
CA ARG A 81 17.45 0.54 -2.69
C ARG A 81 15.95 0.75 -2.87
N LEU A 82 15.13 0.07 -2.07
CA LEU A 82 13.68 0.22 -2.08
C LEU A 82 13.25 1.58 -1.54
N LEU A 83 13.85 2.04 -0.43
CA LEU A 83 13.58 3.36 0.14
C LEU A 83 14.00 4.50 -0.81
N LYS A 84 15.13 4.35 -1.50
CA LYS A 84 15.60 5.28 -2.54
C LYS A 84 14.80 5.19 -3.85
N ARG A 85 13.78 4.32 -3.93
CA ARG A 85 12.94 4.07 -5.12
C ARG A 85 13.72 3.63 -6.36
N VAL A 86 14.91 3.08 -6.16
CA VAL A 86 15.77 2.53 -7.22
C VAL A 86 15.24 1.15 -7.64
N ALA A 87 14.78 0.37 -6.67
CA ALA A 87 14.12 -0.91 -6.92
C ALA A 87 12.59 -0.75 -6.88
N ARG A 88 11.91 -1.37 -7.85
CA ARG A 88 10.45 -1.46 -8.00
C ARG A 88 9.95 -2.90 -8.05
N ALA A 89 10.85 -3.87 -8.21
CA ALA A 89 10.54 -5.28 -8.17
C ALA A 89 11.42 -6.00 -7.12
N VAL A 90 10.93 -7.11 -6.61
CA VAL A 90 11.66 -8.01 -5.72
C VAL A 90 11.58 -9.41 -6.29
N VAL A 91 12.73 -10.05 -6.42
CA VAL A 91 12.82 -11.42 -6.92
C VAL A 91 13.09 -12.34 -5.73
N ARG A 92 12.28 -13.39 -5.59
CA ARG A 92 12.44 -14.41 -4.55
C ARG A 92 12.21 -15.81 -5.12
N PRO A 93 12.87 -16.84 -4.59
CA PRO A 93 12.50 -18.23 -4.84
C PRO A 93 11.02 -18.44 -4.53
N THR A 94 10.33 -19.18 -5.38
CA THR A 94 8.92 -19.55 -5.13
C THR A 94 8.83 -20.59 -4.02
N GLU A 95 9.86 -21.42 -3.89
CA GLU A 95 9.96 -22.45 -2.86
C GLU A 95 10.13 -21.80 -1.48
N GLY A 96 9.18 -22.03 -0.57
CA GLY A 96 9.16 -21.42 0.77
C GLY A 96 8.58 -19.99 0.85
N LEU A 97 8.32 -19.34 -0.28
CA LEU A 97 7.68 -18.03 -0.29
C LEU A 97 6.17 -18.16 -0.11
N LYS A 98 5.66 -17.73 1.05
CA LYS A 98 4.23 -17.41 1.21
C LYS A 98 3.94 -16.10 0.47
N ALA A 99 3.90 -16.17 -0.87
CA ALA A 99 3.66 -15.01 -1.73
C ALA A 99 2.31 -14.37 -1.34
N PRO A 100 2.31 -13.13 -0.84
CA PRO A 100 1.07 -12.44 -0.52
C PRO A 100 0.32 -12.14 -1.83
N GLY A 101 -1.00 -12.25 -1.82
CA GLY A 101 -1.81 -12.02 -3.02
C GLY A 101 -1.64 -10.59 -3.58
N ILE A 102 -1.78 -10.45 -4.90
CA ILE A 102 -1.74 -9.16 -5.59
C ILE A 102 -2.76 -8.20 -4.96
N GLY A 103 -2.37 -6.94 -4.79
CA GLY A 103 -3.17 -5.89 -4.14
C GLY A 103 -3.14 -5.92 -2.61
N ARG A 104 -2.37 -6.83 -1.99
CA ARG A 104 -2.15 -6.85 -0.54
C ARG A 104 -1.00 -5.95 -0.13
N VAL A 105 -1.11 -5.43 1.10
CA VAL A 105 -0.02 -4.72 1.77
C VAL A 105 0.73 -5.68 2.67
N VAL A 106 2.06 -5.61 2.59
CA VAL A 106 2.99 -6.40 3.39
C VAL A 106 3.99 -5.52 4.12
N ARG A 107 4.42 -6.01 5.28
CA ARG A 107 5.46 -5.37 6.08
C ARG A 107 6.82 -5.74 5.49
N ALA A 108 7.63 -4.73 5.18
CA ALA A 108 9.02 -4.91 4.82
C ALA A 108 9.87 -4.78 6.07
N LYS A 109 10.56 -5.86 6.42
CA LYS A 109 11.46 -5.91 7.56
C LYS A 109 12.88 -6.13 7.08
N TYR A 110 13.84 -5.53 7.77
CA TYR A 110 15.23 -5.97 7.65
C TYR A 110 15.39 -7.36 8.27
N GLU A 111 16.44 -8.08 7.88
CA GLU A 111 16.85 -9.33 8.54
C GLU A 111 17.08 -9.14 10.06
N THR A 112 17.40 -7.92 10.50
CA THR A 112 17.48 -7.54 11.92
C THR A 112 16.12 -7.45 12.63
N GLY A 113 15.01 -7.65 11.92
CA GLY A 113 13.65 -7.65 12.44
C GLY A 113 12.95 -6.28 12.46
N THR A 114 13.66 -5.19 12.16
CA THR A 114 13.08 -3.83 12.15
C THR A 114 12.22 -3.61 10.90
N GLU A 115 10.95 -3.20 11.08
CA GLU A 115 10.07 -2.79 9.98
C GLU A 115 10.52 -1.42 9.46
N PHE A 116 10.81 -1.33 8.16
CA PHE A 116 11.27 -0.09 7.54
C PHE A 116 10.25 0.52 6.59
N ALA A 117 9.38 -0.30 6.00
CA ALA A 117 8.36 0.20 5.07
C ALA A 117 7.17 -0.74 4.98
N ARG A 118 6.07 -0.19 4.46
CA ARG A 118 4.93 -0.98 3.97
C ARG A 118 4.92 -1.00 2.45
N LEU A 119 4.79 -2.20 1.89
CA LEU A 119 4.84 -2.43 0.44
C LEU A 119 3.47 -2.91 -0.04
N LEU A 120 2.98 -2.32 -1.13
CA LEU A 120 1.84 -2.82 -1.88
C LEU A 120 2.36 -3.73 -2.99
N ILE A 121 1.86 -4.97 -3.07
CA ILE A 121 2.13 -5.84 -4.20
C ILE A 121 1.20 -5.44 -5.34
N GLU A 122 1.77 -4.98 -6.46
CA GLU A 122 1.02 -4.55 -7.63
C GLU A 122 0.82 -5.67 -8.63
N ASP A 123 1.82 -6.51 -8.77
CA ASP A 123 1.85 -7.61 -9.71
C ASP A 123 2.79 -8.70 -9.17
N ALA A 124 2.49 -9.95 -9.54
CA ALA A 124 3.26 -11.12 -9.14
C ALA A 124 3.29 -12.08 -10.32
N ARG A 125 4.49 -12.31 -10.88
CA ARG A 125 4.69 -13.31 -11.94
C ARG A 125 5.70 -14.34 -11.50
N ARG A 126 5.52 -15.57 -12.00
CA ARG A 126 6.48 -16.66 -11.82
C ARG A 126 7.24 -16.87 -13.12
N ILE A 127 8.54 -17.03 -13.01
CA ILE A 127 9.43 -17.29 -14.14
C ILE A 127 10.44 -18.37 -13.74
N PHE A 128 11.06 -19.03 -14.71
CA PHE A 128 12.24 -19.86 -14.43
C PHE A 128 13.48 -18.96 -14.26
N GLY A 129 14.44 -19.39 -13.44
CA GLY A 129 15.68 -18.64 -13.22
C GLY A 129 16.49 -18.42 -14.52
N GLY A 130 16.37 -19.35 -15.47
CA GLY A 130 16.92 -19.20 -16.82
C GLY A 130 16.29 -18.09 -17.67
N ASP A 131 15.02 -17.77 -17.43
CA ASP A 131 14.24 -16.77 -18.21
C ASP A 131 14.35 -15.35 -17.63
N LEU A 132 15.15 -15.15 -16.60
CA LEU A 132 15.35 -13.85 -15.97
C LEU A 132 16.03 -12.88 -16.96
N THR A 133 15.32 -11.82 -17.33
CA THR A 133 15.82 -10.81 -18.27
C THR A 133 16.59 -9.69 -17.55
N ASP A 134 17.42 -8.95 -18.30
CA ASP A 134 18.09 -7.76 -17.76
C ASP A 134 17.11 -6.65 -17.38
N GLU A 135 15.93 -6.61 -17.99
CA GLU A 135 14.87 -5.65 -17.64
C GLU A 135 14.31 -5.95 -16.25
N ASP A 136 14.04 -7.22 -15.95
CA ASP A 136 13.61 -7.68 -14.62
C ASP A 136 14.65 -7.31 -13.54
N ALA A 137 15.93 -7.48 -13.86
CA ALA A 137 17.03 -7.15 -12.97
C ALA A 137 17.11 -5.63 -12.71
N ARG A 138 16.93 -4.81 -13.75
CA ARG A 138 16.85 -3.35 -13.61
C ARG A 138 15.67 -2.91 -12.79
N GLU A 139 14.50 -3.54 -12.96
CA GLU A 139 13.34 -3.29 -12.10
C GLU A 139 13.63 -3.65 -10.63
N ALA A 140 14.46 -4.66 -10.37
CA ALA A 140 14.93 -5.00 -9.03
C ALA A 140 16.08 -4.13 -8.51
N GLY A 141 16.55 -3.14 -9.29
CA GLY A 141 17.63 -2.23 -8.91
C GLY A 141 19.04 -2.78 -9.14
N TYR A 142 19.19 -3.77 -10.02
CA TYR A 142 20.47 -4.36 -10.45
C TYR A 142 20.82 -3.94 -11.87
N ARG A 143 22.10 -4.00 -12.25
CA ARG A 143 22.55 -3.59 -13.58
C ARG A 143 22.24 -4.64 -14.66
N SER A 144 22.33 -5.92 -14.31
CA SER A 144 22.09 -7.05 -15.22
C SER A 144 21.49 -8.25 -14.48
N ALA A 145 20.89 -9.19 -15.23
CA ALA A 145 20.39 -10.46 -14.70
C ALA A 145 21.50 -11.29 -14.04
N SER A 146 22.72 -11.19 -14.57
CA SER A 146 23.89 -11.86 -13.98
C SER A 146 24.29 -11.27 -12.62
N ASP A 147 24.18 -9.95 -12.45
CA ASP A 147 24.47 -9.29 -11.17
C ASP A 147 23.43 -9.63 -10.12
N LEU A 148 22.15 -9.69 -10.52
CA LEU A 148 21.08 -10.16 -9.66
C LEU A 148 21.39 -11.59 -9.18
N ARG A 149 21.67 -12.51 -10.11
CA ARG A 149 21.99 -13.91 -9.78
C ARG A 149 23.19 -14.02 -8.85
N LYS A 150 24.26 -13.24 -9.07
CA LYS A 150 25.45 -13.27 -8.19
C LYS A 150 25.16 -12.76 -6.78
N ALA A 151 24.43 -11.64 -6.66
CA ALA A 151 24.07 -11.09 -5.36
C ALA A 151 23.19 -12.06 -4.56
N GLU A 152 22.26 -12.69 -5.27
CA GLU A 152 21.25 -13.58 -4.71
C GLU A 152 21.71 -15.04 -4.54
N ALA A 153 22.81 -15.45 -5.19
CA ALA A 153 23.40 -16.78 -5.04
C ALA A 153 23.79 -17.11 -3.58
N SER A 154 23.97 -16.08 -2.75
CA SER A 154 24.24 -16.22 -1.31
C SER A 154 22.99 -16.60 -0.51
N ARG A 155 21.79 -16.24 -0.98
CA ARG A 155 20.51 -16.52 -0.31
C ARG A 155 19.80 -17.76 -0.82
N TRP A 156 19.94 -18.07 -2.11
CA TRP A 156 19.29 -19.22 -2.73
C TRP A 156 20.23 -19.92 -3.71
N ARG A 157 20.04 -21.23 -3.85
CA ARG A 157 20.85 -22.09 -4.72
C ARG A 157 20.49 -21.76 -6.16
N GLY A 158 20.95 -20.64 -6.72
CA GLY A 158 20.58 -20.08 -8.02
C GLY A 158 20.71 -21.04 -9.21
N ARG A 159 19.83 -22.04 -9.26
CA ARG A 159 19.75 -23.08 -10.27
C ARG A 159 18.88 -22.54 -11.40
N PRO A 160 19.23 -22.82 -12.66
CA PRO A 160 18.47 -22.33 -13.82
C PRO A 160 17.02 -22.86 -13.81
N ASP A 161 16.81 -24.04 -13.24
CA ASP A 161 15.50 -24.72 -13.18
C ASP A 161 14.62 -24.24 -12.01
N GLU A 162 15.15 -23.36 -11.15
CA GLU A 162 14.43 -22.87 -9.99
C GLU A 162 13.36 -21.85 -10.40
N ILE A 163 12.14 -22.01 -9.86
CA ILE A 163 11.03 -21.10 -10.15
C ILE A 163 11.13 -19.89 -9.23
N LEU A 164 11.20 -18.71 -9.84
CA LEU A 164 11.28 -17.44 -9.16
C LEU A 164 9.97 -16.70 -9.25
N THR A 165 9.60 -16.05 -8.15
CA THR A 165 8.50 -15.10 -8.13
C THR A 165 9.07 -13.69 -8.17
N ILE A 166 8.73 -12.94 -9.23
CA ILE A 166 8.99 -11.51 -9.34
C ILE A 166 7.74 -10.79 -8.81
N LEU A 167 7.92 -10.03 -7.74
CA LEU A 167 6.90 -9.19 -7.13
C LEU A 167 7.17 -7.74 -7.50
N ARG A 168 6.30 -7.11 -8.29
CA ARG A 168 6.33 -5.66 -8.45
C ARG A 168 5.68 -5.01 -7.25
N ILE A 169 6.38 -4.05 -6.66
CA ILE A 169 6.00 -3.45 -5.39
C ILE A 169 6.01 -1.93 -5.46
N ARG A 170 5.10 -1.34 -4.69
CA ARG A 170 5.04 0.10 -4.45
C ARG A 170 5.23 0.38 -2.98
N VAL A 171 6.21 1.22 -2.64
CA VAL A 171 6.41 1.72 -1.28
C VAL A 171 5.27 2.68 -0.93
N LEU A 172 4.54 2.36 0.14
CA LEU A 172 3.38 3.15 0.60
C LEU A 172 3.76 4.18 1.67
N GLY A 173 4.91 4.01 2.31
CA GLY A 173 5.42 4.85 3.39
C GLY A 173 6.53 4.13 4.15
N GLY A 174 7.51 4.89 4.62
CA GLY A 174 8.59 4.40 5.48
C GLY A 174 8.24 4.63 6.95
N SER A 175 8.50 3.66 7.81
CA SER A 175 8.54 3.93 9.25
C SER A 175 9.79 4.78 9.48
N ARG A 176 9.58 6.06 9.81
CA ARG A 176 10.64 6.87 10.41
C ARG A 176 10.91 6.41 11.83
#